data_AF-A0A8S2RE15-F1
#
_entry.id   AF-A0A8S2RE15-F1
#
_cell.length_a   1.000
_cell.length_b   1.000
_cell.length_c   1.000
_cell.angle_alpha   90.00
_cell.angle_beta   90.00
_cell.angle_gamma   90.00
#
_symmetry.space_group_name_H-M   'P 1'
#
loop_
_entity.id
_entity.type
_entity.pdbx_description
1 polymer ?
#
loop_
_entity_poly.entity_id
_entity_poly.type
_entity_poly.pdbx_seq_one_letter_code
_entity_poly.pdbx_strand_id
1 'polypeptide(L)'
;MIFMIYFIVTIKSIEASTQVCNGPLGMISGEIRDWQITASSTLWDTDCHEKHARLYQSENRAWCARHKSDSEWLQIDLGIAAKISGVLTQGRANKEEYVMSFMVSYSTDAFRWQYLVDRYGNQK
;
A
#
# COMPACT_ATOMS: atom_id res chain seq x y z
N MET A 1 -3.31 -19.11 -8.70
CA MET A 1 -3.03 -19.00 -7.25
C MET A 1 -3.33 -17.57 -6.85
N ILE A 2 -4.34 -17.35 -6.00
CA ILE A 2 -4.78 -16.01 -5.58
C ILE A 2 -3.79 -15.51 -4.52
N PHE A 3 -3.14 -14.37 -4.76
CA PHE A 3 -2.28 -13.71 -3.79
C PHE A 3 -3.09 -12.64 -3.08
N MET A 4 -3.20 -12.77 -1.75
CA MET A 4 -3.80 -11.76 -0.90
C MET A 4 -2.68 -10.98 -0.22
N ILE A 5 -2.52 -9.71 -0.59
CA ILE A 5 -1.54 -8.80 0.04
C ILE A 5 -2.29 -7.89 1.00
N TYR A 6 -1.67 -7.47 2.10
CA TYR A 6 -2.30 -6.54 3.03
C TYR A 6 -1.65 -5.17 2.86
N PHE A 7 -2.42 -4.15 2.53
CA PHE A 7 -1.93 -2.77 2.56
C PHE A 7 -2.18 -2.19 3.94
N ILE A 8 -1.10 -1.76 4.58
CA ILE A 8 -1.09 -1.16 5.91
C ILE A 8 -0.90 0.35 5.72
N VAL A 9 -1.97 1.13 5.74
CA VAL A 9 -1.87 2.56 5.44
C VAL A 9 -1.95 3.40 6.70
N THR A 10 -0.87 4.07 7.10
CA THR A 10 -0.93 4.97 8.26
C THR A 10 -1.65 6.26 7.86
N ILE A 11 -2.80 6.52 8.47
CA ILE A 11 -3.63 7.72 8.28
C ILE A 11 -3.61 8.49 9.59
N LYS A 12 -2.90 9.62 9.70
CA LYS A 12 -2.78 10.32 11.00
C LYS A 12 -4.01 11.13 11.46
N SER A 13 -5.07 11.24 10.68
CA SER A 13 -6.40 11.68 11.15
C SER A 13 -7.47 11.37 10.12
N ILE A 14 -8.67 11.07 10.61
CA ILE A 14 -9.90 10.99 9.81
C ILE A 14 -10.68 12.26 10.12
N GLU A 15 -10.32 13.36 9.47
CA GLU A 15 -11.20 14.52 9.46
C GLU A 15 -12.26 14.34 8.37
N ALA A 16 -13.53 14.53 8.74
CA ALA A 16 -14.63 14.64 7.80
C ALA A 16 -14.49 15.95 7.01
N SER A 17 -13.53 15.97 6.10
CA SER A 17 -13.30 17.11 5.23
C SER A 17 -14.25 17.02 4.03
N THR A 18 -14.97 18.12 3.77
CA THR A 18 -15.70 18.39 2.52
C THR A 18 -14.75 18.62 1.35
N GLN A 19 -13.43 18.57 1.59
CA GLN A 19 -12.41 18.73 0.58
C GLN A 19 -12.45 17.55 -0.40
N VAL A 20 -12.64 17.92 -1.67
CA VAL A 20 -12.44 17.04 -2.82
C VAL A 20 -11.05 16.40 -2.68
N CYS A 21 -10.98 15.08 -2.86
CA CYS A 21 -9.70 14.38 -2.87
C CYS A 21 -8.90 14.87 -4.09
N ASN A 22 -7.91 15.72 -3.86
CA ASN A 22 -7.19 16.49 -4.89
C ASN A 22 -6.09 15.67 -5.59
N GLY A 23 -6.40 14.44 -6.01
CA GLY A 23 -5.49 13.59 -6.76
C GLY A 23 -4.52 12.75 -5.92
N PRO A 24 -3.42 12.26 -6.52
CA PRO A 24 -2.49 11.32 -5.88
C PRO A 24 -1.76 11.92 -4.66
N LEU A 25 -1.59 11.13 -3.60
CA LEU A 25 -0.97 11.54 -2.34
C LEU A 25 0.57 11.48 -2.31
N GLY A 26 1.22 11.23 -3.45
CA GLY A 26 2.69 11.32 -3.53
C GLY A 26 3.46 10.04 -3.84
N MET A 27 2.78 8.90 -4.02
CA MET A 27 3.46 7.65 -4.40
C MET A 27 4.16 7.75 -5.75
N ILE A 28 3.51 8.36 -6.74
CA ILE A 28 4.06 8.55 -8.09
C ILE A 28 5.06 9.71 -8.14
N SER A 29 4.73 10.85 -7.53
CA SER A 29 5.55 12.07 -7.60
C SER A 29 6.81 12.01 -6.74
N GLY A 30 6.87 11.11 -5.75
CA GLY A 30 7.99 11.02 -4.81
C GLY A 30 7.86 11.88 -3.56
N GLU A 31 6.74 12.60 -3.38
CA GLU A 31 6.45 13.34 -2.14
C GLU A 31 6.41 12.42 -0.92
N ILE A 32 5.85 11.21 -1.08
CA ILE A 32 6.07 10.12 -0.12
C ILE A 32 7.47 9.59 -0.36
N ARG A 33 8.35 9.77 0.63
CA ARG A 33 9.77 9.39 0.54
C ARG A 33 9.96 7.89 0.74
N ASP A 34 11.08 7.36 0.28
CA ASP A 34 11.35 5.92 0.34
C ASP A 34 11.31 5.35 1.77
N TRP A 35 11.78 6.10 2.76
CA TRP A 35 11.75 5.67 4.17
C TRP A 35 10.33 5.61 4.77
N GLN A 36 9.35 6.22 4.10
CA GLN A 36 7.94 6.14 4.47
C GLN A 36 7.25 4.88 3.91
N ILE A 37 7.97 4.08 3.13
CA ILE A 37 7.47 2.84 2.53
C ILE A 37 8.22 1.68 3.18
N THR A 38 7.50 0.86 3.94
CA THR A 38 8.04 -0.33 4.62
C THR A 38 7.24 -1.56 4.24
N ALA A 39 7.76 -2.75 4.50
CA ALA A 39 7.07 -4.01 4.22
C ALA A 39 7.37 -5.06 5.29
N SER A 40 6.52 -6.08 5.37
CA SER A 40 6.77 -7.29 6.18
C SER A 40 8.07 -7.97 5.80
N SER A 41 8.29 -8.10 4.49
CA SER A 41 9.45 -8.73 3.92
C SER A 41 9.65 -8.28 2.47
N THR A 42 10.88 -8.45 1.99
CA THR A 42 11.25 -8.19 0.59
C THR A 42 12.02 -9.40 0.07
N LEU A 43 11.64 -9.87 -1.12
CA LEU A 43 12.35 -10.93 -1.83
C LEU A 43 13.77 -10.47 -2.17
N TRP A 44 14.75 -11.37 -2.02
CA TRP A 44 16.12 -11.08 -2.41
C TRP A 44 16.30 -11.16 -3.93
N ASP A 45 15.90 -10.09 -4.61
CA ASP A 45 15.99 -9.85 -6.06
C ASP A 45 16.30 -8.37 -6.26
N THR A 46 17.17 -8.02 -7.21
CA THR A 46 17.61 -6.63 -7.44
C THR A 46 16.48 -5.68 -7.84
N ASP A 47 15.43 -6.21 -8.46
CA ASP A 47 14.27 -5.43 -8.90
C ASP A 47 13.22 -5.30 -7.79
N CYS A 48 13.31 -6.15 -6.76
CA CYS A 48 12.34 -6.23 -5.67
C CYS A 48 12.80 -5.40 -4.47
N HIS A 49 12.06 -4.33 -4.17
CA HIS A 49 12.30 -3.50 -2.99
C HIS A 49 11.01 -2.76 -2.61
N GLU A 50 10.74 -2.59 -1.32
CA GLU A 50 9.56 -1.86 -0.82
C GLU A 50 9.46 -0.44 -1.40
N LYS A 51 10.58 0.29 -1.55
CA LYS A 51 10.59 1.62 -2.18
C LYS A 51 10.16 1.63 -3.65
N HIS A 52 10.23 0.48 -4.33
CA HIS A 52 9.76 0.30 -5.69
C HIS A 52 8.25 0.02 -5.76
N ALA A 53 7.51 0.01 -4.64
CA ALA A 53 6.05 -0.14 -4.62
C ALA A 53 5.31 1.13 -5.10
N ARG A 54 5.74 1.70 -6.22
CA ARG A 54 5.19 2.91 -6.83
C ARG A 54 4.63 2.55 -8.21
N LEU A 55 3.62 3.29 -8.65
CA LEU A 55 3.05 3.09 -9.99
C LEU A 55 4.02 3.58 -11.07
N TYR A 56 3.94 2.97 -12.25
CA TYR A 56 4.70 3.30 -13.46
C TYR A 56 6.22 3.20 -13.29
N GLN A 57 6.67 2.27 -12.45
CA GLN A 57 8.09 1.97 -12.32
C GLN A 57 8.66 1.36 -13.61
N SER A 58 9.90 1.76 -13.94
CA SER A 58 10.67 1.20 -15.04
C SER A 58 11.35 -0.11 -14.62
N GLU A 59 11.91 -0.84 -15.59
CA GLU A 59 12.87 -1.92 -15.33
C GLU A 59 12.36 -3.04 -14.40
N ASN A 60 11.08 -3.41 -14.49
CA ASN A 60 10.49 -4.46 -13.65
C ASN A 60 10.53 -4.23 -12.14
N ARG A 61 10.81 -3.01 -11.71
CA ARG A 61 10.90 -2.68 -10.30
C ARG A 61 9.52 -2.72 -9.67
N ALA A 62 9.43 -3.44 -8.55
CA ALA A 62 8.21 -3.58 -7.77
C ALA A 62 8.59 -3.92 -6.33
N TRP A 63 7.61 -3.90 -5.43
CA TRP A 63 7.75 -4.66 -4.20
C TRP A 63 7.33 -6.10 -4.44
N CYS A 64 8.15 -7.03 -3.96
CA CYS A 64 7.88 -8.45 -4.00
C CYS A 64 8.07 -8.98 -2.58
N ALA A 65 7.02 -9.56 -2.00
CA ALA A 65 7.15 -10.22 -0.71
C ALA A 65 8.11 -11.41 -0.82
N ARG A 66 8.88 -11.67 0.25
CA ARG A 66 9.78 -12.82 0.32
C ARG A 66 9.02 -14.14 0.34
N HIS A 67 7.87 -14.15 1.02
CA HIS A 67 7.03 -15.33 1.17
C HIS A 67 5.73 -15.17 0.40
N LYS A 68 5.19 -16.29 -0.09
CA LYS A 68 3.86 -16.34 -0.70
C LYS A 68 2.84 -16.62 0.41
N SER A 69 2.54 -15.60 1.21
CA SER A 69 1.61 -15.69 2.35
C SER A 69 0.65 -14.50 2.36
N ASP A 70 -0.53 -14.75 2.91
CA ASP A 70 -1.53 -13.78 3.34
C ASP A 70 -1.11 -12.97 4.58
N SER A 71 0.07 -13.20 5.17
CA SER A 71 0.58 -12.36 6.26
C SER A 71 1.48 -11.23 5.78
N GLU A 72 1.75 -11.17 4.47
CA GLU A 72 2.63 -10.17 3.87
C GLU A 72 1.93 -8.84 3.68
N TRP A 73 2.62 -7.76 4.02
CA TRP A 73 2.09 -6.43 3.98
C TRP A 73 3.08 -5.39 3.44
N LEU A 74 2.50 -4.34 2.86
CA LEU A 74 3.19 -3.12 2.47
C LEU A 74 2.59 -1.96 3.26
N GLN A 75 3.43 -1.21 3.96
CA GLN A 75 3.04 -0.06 4.75
C GLN A 75 3.46 1.26 4.12
N ILE A 76 2.53 2.22 4.09
CA ILE A 76 2.76 3.59 3.64
C ILE A 76 2.49 4.56 4.79
N ASP A 77 3.52 5.23 5.29
CA ASP A 77 3.39 6.34 6.24
C ASP A 77 3.18 7.65 5.49
N LEU A 78 1.97 8.21 5.56
CA LEU A 78 1.68 9.49 4.90
C LEU A 78 2.34 10.70 5.58
N GLY A 79 2.90 10.53 6.79
CA GLY A 79 3.54 11.58 7.57
C GLY A 79 2.55 12.58 8.19
N ILE A 80 1.43 12.82 7.50
CA ILE A 80 0.32 13.68 7.89
C ILE A 80 -1.00 12.90 7.90
N ALA A 81 -2.01 13.53 8.49
CA ALA A 81 -3.37 13.06 8.38
C ALA A 81 -3.90 13.28 6.97
N ALA A 82 -4.55 12.27 6.39
CA ALA A 82 -5.11 12.39 5.05
C ALA A 82 -6.33 11.50 4.87
N LYS A 83 -7.32 12.02 4.13
CA LYS A 83 -8.45 11.23 3.65
C LYS A 83 -8.04 10.43 2.42
N ILE A 84 -8.23 9.12 2.46
CA ILE A 84 -7.95 8.22 1.34
C ILE A 84 -9.26 7.81 0.70
N SER A 85 -9.42 8.11 -0.59
CA SER A 85 -10.61 7.76 -1.36
C SER A 85 -10.44 6.54 -2.26
N GLY A 86 -9.21 6.06 -2.44
CA GLY A 86 -8.94 4.89 -3.28
C GLY A 86 -7.48 4.49 -3.26
N VAL A 87 -7.23 3.25 -3.68
CA VAL A 87 -5.90 2.66 -3.85
C VAL A 87 -5.81 2.18 -5.29
N LEU A 88 -4.72 2.56 -5.96
CA LEU A 88 -4.40 2.07 -7.29
C LEU A 88 -3.29 1.02 -7.14
N THR A 89 -3.49 -0.14 -7.75
CA THR A 89 -2.54 -1.25 -7.74
C THR A 89 -1.99 -1.50 -9.13
N GLN A 90 -0.76 -2.02 -9.20
CA GLN A 90 -0.13 -2.42 -10.45
C GLN A 90 0.73 -3.66 -10.20
N GLY A 91 0.70 -4.61 -11.13
CA GLY A 91 1.60 -5.76 -11.14
C GLY A 91 2.99 -5.43 -11.69
N ARG A 92 3.89 -6.41 -11.67
CA ARG A 92 5.25 -6.25 -12.21
C ARG A 92 5.22 -6.26 -13.75
N ALA A 93 5.95 -5.33 -14.39
CA ALA A 93 5.81 -5.07 -15.83
C ALA A 93 6.12 -6.26 -16.76
N ASN A 94 7.14 -7.08 -16.47
CA ASN A 94 7.55 -8.22 -17.31
C ASN A 94 7.35 -9.59 -16.63
N LYS A 95 6.47 -9.69 -15.63
CA LYS A 95 6.07 -10.98 -15.04
C LYS A 95 4.57 -10.99 -14.83
N GLU A 96 3.93 -12.14 -14.96
CA GLU A 96 2.52 -12.35 -14.59
C GLU A 96 2.35 -12.43 -13.05
N GLU A 97 2.90 -11.44 -12.36
CA GLU A 97 2.90 -11.32 -10.91
C GLU A 97 2.10 -10.06 -10.54
N TYR A 98 0.86 -10.29 -10.11
CA TYR A 98 -0.03 -9.25 -9.62
C TYR A 98 -0.87 -9.78 -8.46
N VAL A 99 -1.25 -8.85 -7.59
CA VAL A 99 -2.15 -9.10 -6.48
C VAL A 99 -3.58 -9.14 -7.02
N MET A 100 -4.32 -10.19 -6.67
CA MET A 100 -5.72 -10.33 -7.10
C MET A 100 -6.71 -9.85 -6.04
N SER A 101 -6.37 -10.01 -4.77
CA SER A 101 -7.15 -9.52 -3.65
C SER A 101 -6.24 -8.90 -2.63
N PHE A 102 -6.73 -7.93 -1.88
CA PHE A 102 -6.01 -7.38 -0.76
C PHE A 102 -6.98 -6.93 0.31
N MET A 103 -6.46 -6.76 1.52
CA MET A 103 -7.15 -6.07 2.59
C MET A 103 -6.44 -4.76 2.90
N VAL A 104 -7.19 -3.75 3.30
CA VAL A 104 -6.65 -2.47 3.73
C VAL A 104 -6.83 -2.35 5.23
N SER A 105 -5.74 -2.07 5.95
CA SER A 105 -5.81 -1.64 7.33
C SER A 105 -5.26 -0.23 7.46
N TYR A 106 -5.71 0.50 8.48
CA TYR A 106 -5.25 1.85 8.75
C TYR A 106 -5.04 2.12 10.22
N SER A 107 -4.19 3.12 10.51
CA SER A 107 -3.87 3.54 11.87
C SER A 107 -3.51 5.01 11.94
N THR A 108 -3.93 5.69 13.01
CA THR A 108 -3.58 7.09 13.31
C THR A 108 -2.41 7.23 14.27
N ASP A 109 -2.04 6.15 14.98
CA ASP A 109 -0.99 6.12 15.99
C ASP A 109 0.17 5.17 15.63
N ALA A 110 0.06 4.43 14.52
CA ALA A 110 0.98 3.37 14.09
C ALA A 110 1.10 2.17 15.07
N PHE A 111 0.32 2.14 16.15
CA PHE A 111 0.30 1.06 17.14
C PHE A 111 -0.97 0.21 17.04
N ARG A 112 -2.12 0.85 16.84
CA ARG A 112 -3.43 0.20 16.72
C ARG A 112 -3.93 0.30 15.29
N TRP A 113 -4.14 -0.85 14.68
CA TRP A 113 -4.57 -0.98 13.29
C TRP A 113 -6.03 -1.45 13.23
N GLN A 114 -6.79 -0.86 12.31
CA GLN A 114 -8.17 -1.21 12.03
C GLN A 114 -8.31 -1.62 10.57
N TYR A 115 -9.06 -2.69 10.30
CA TYR A 115 -9.39 -3.06 8.93
C TYR A 115 -10.42 -2.08 8.36
N LEU A 116 -10.28 -1.77 7.08
CA LEU A 116 -11.34 -1.15 6.31
C LEU A 116 -12.53 -2.11 6.29
N VAL A 117 -13.72 -1.58 6.48
CA VAL A 117 -14.96 -2.36 6.40
C VAL A 117 -15.86 -1.76 5.34
N ASP A 118 -16.58 -2.63 4.63
CA ASP A 118 -17.64 -2.19 3.74
C ASP A 118 -18.88 -1.73 4.53
N ARG A 119 -19.90 -1.24 3.81
CA ARG A 119 -21.17 -0.80 4.39
C ARG A 119 -21.94 -1.89 5.15
N TYR A 120 -21.53 -3.15 5.02
CA TYR A 120 -22.13 -4.30 5.70
C TYR A 120 -21.27 -4.82 6.85
N GLY A 121 -20.11 -4.20 7.12
CA GLY A 121 -19.18 -4.60 8.16
C GLY A 121 -18.19 -5.69 7.76
N ASN A 122 -18.14 -6.09 6.48
CA ASN A 122 -17.14 -7.06 6.04
C ASN A 122 -15.80 -6.36 5.84
N GLN A 123 -14.72 -7.02 6.27
CA GLN A 123 -13.37 -6.49 6.08
C GLN A 123 -13.01 -6.44 4.59
N LYS A 124 -12.31 -5.37 4.19
CA LYS A 124 -11.89 -5.04 2.83
C LYS A 124 -10.45 -4.58 2.79
#